data_AF-A0A1H8C850-F1
#
_entry.id   AF-A0A1H8C850-F1
#
_cell.length_a   1.000
_cell.length_b   1.000
_cell.length_c   1.000
_cell.angle_alpha   90.00
_cell.angle_beta   90.00
_cell.angle_gamma   90.00
#
_symmetry.space_group_name_H-M   'P 1'
#
loop_
_entity.id
_entity.type
_entity.pdbx_description
1 polymer ?
#
loop_
_entity_poly.entity_id
_entity_poly.type
_entity_poly.pdbx_seq_one_letter_code
_entity_poly.pdbx_strand_id
1 'polypeptide(L)'
;MAYLVQTRGLEEHQHPFYIIRYVILQDDREVLASVARYVHTNNGGKVQFLEPDMKKIQQLPNSIEQINEVERVVKEEGSRLVEELKNK
;
A
#
# COMPACT_ATOMS: atom_id res chain seq x y z
N MET A 1 -4.86 -20.06 6.93
CA MET A 1 -4.73 -18.77 7.64
C MET A 1 -4.77 -17.68 6.58
N ALA A 2 -5.72 -16.76 6.65
CA ALA A 2 -5.88 -15.70 5.66
C ALA A 2 -5.27 -14.41 6.21
N TYR A 3 -4.34 -13.82 5.46
CA TYR A 3 -3.87 -12.47 5.75
C TYR A 3 -4.78 -11.47 5.04
N LEU A 4 -5.06 -10.36 5.69
CA LEU A 4 -5.85 -9.26 5.13
C LEU A 4 -5.01 -7.99 5.08
N VAL A 5 -5.00 -7.32 3.92
CA VAL A 5 -4.35 -6.02 3.76
C VAL A 5 -5.39 -4.92 3.76
N GLN A 6 -5.13 -3.84 4.52
CA GLN A 6 -6.00 -2.68 4.57
C GLN A 6 -5.19 -1.39 4.44
N THR A 7 -5.72 -0.38 3.76
CA THR A 7 -5.19 0.99 3.88
C THR A 7 -5.76 1.66 5.12
N ARG A 8 -4.98 2.56 5.71
CA ARG A 8 -5.39 3.45 6.81
C ARG A 8 -5.49 4.91 6.35
N GLY A 9 -5.38 5.14 5.05
CA GLY A 9 -5.48 6.46 4.41
C GLY A 9 -4.14 7.05 3.99
N LEU A 10 -4.20 8.33 3.65
CA LEU A 10 -3.08 9.14 3.17
C LEU A 10 -2.32 9.75 4.34
N GLU A 11 -1.03 9.44 4.43
CA GLU A 11 -0.11 10.04 5.43
C GLU A 11 0.42 11.40 4.94
N GLU A 12 0.83 11.46 3.67
CA GLU A 12 1.42 12.63 3.04
C GLU A 12 1.19 12.62 1.53
N HIS A 13 1.01 13.79 0.91
CA HIS A 13 1.00 13.89 -0.55
C HIS A 13 1.82 15.08 -1.06
N GLN A 14 2.54 14.83 -2.14
CA GLN A 14 3.18 15.85 -2.96
C GLN A 14 3.14 15.34 -4.39
N HIS A 15 2.21 15.84 -5.21
CA HIS A 15 2.03 15.33 -6.58
C HIS A 15 3.38 15.25 -7.33
N PRO A 16 3.72 14.10 -7.96
CA PRO A 16 2.88 12.91 -8.21
C PRO A 16 2.89 11.81 -7.13
N PHE A 17 3.41 12.07 -5.94
CA PHE A 17 3.63 11.11 -4.86
C PHE A 17 2.55 11.15 -3.78
N TYR A 18 2.15 9.97 -3.33
CA TYR A 18 1.15 9.74 -2.29
C TYR A 18 1.70 8.68 -1.32
N ILE A 19 1.95 9.06 -0.08
CA ILE A 19 2.40 8.15 0.97
C ILE A 19 1.17 7.57 1.65
N ILE A 20 0.89 6.30 1.38
CA ILE A 20 -0.32 5.61 1.83
C ILE A 20 0.05 4.65 2.94
N ARG A 21 -0.63 4.77 4.08
CA ARG A 21 -0.45 3.87 5.21
C ARG A 21 -1.25 2.59 4.97
N TYR A 22 -0.65 1.44 5.24
CA TYR A 22 -1.29 0.14 5.14
C TYR A 22 -0.94 -0.75 6.33
N VAL A 23 -1.79 -1.74 6.57
CA VAL A 23 -1.58 -2.78 7.58
C VAL A 23 -1.80 -4.16 6.97
N ILE A 24 -1.04 -5.15 7.45
CA ILE A 24 -1.29 -6.57 7.21
C ILE A 24 -1.81 -7.15 8.52
N LEU A 25 -2.97 -7.80 8.45
CA LEU A 25 -3.65 -8.45 9.56
C LEU A 25 -3.56 -9.97 9.40
N GLN A 26 -3.36 -10.67 10.51
CA GLN A 26 -3.51 -12.12 10.62
C GLN A 26 -4.42 -12.42 11.81
N ASP A 27 -5.56 -13.06 11.56
CA ASP A 27 -6.55 -13.38 12.60
C ASP A 27 -6.88 -12.14 13.49
N ASP A 28 -7.18 -11.01 12.84
CA ASP A 28 -7.45 -9.68 13.44
C ASP A 28 -6.29 -9.03 14.21
N ARG A 29 -5.08 -9.59 14.14
CA ARG A 29 -3.87 -9.00 14.73
C ARG A 29 -3.02 -8.31 13.68
N GLU A 30 -2.60 -7.08 13.95
CA GLU A 30 -1.65 -6.36 13.10
C GLU A 30 -0.26 -7.01 13.18
N VAL A 31 0.18 -7.61 12.08
CA VAL A 31 1.52 -8.22 11.94
C VAL A 31 2.51 -7.29 11.27
N LEU A 32 2.02 -6.35 10.46
CA LEU A 32 2.80 -5.27 9.87
C LEU A 32 1.93 -4.02 9.77
N ALA A 33 2.47 -2.88 10.18
CA ALA A 33 1.91 -1.57 9.90
C ALA A 33 3.03 -0.73 9.30
N SER A 34 2.79 -0.18 8.11
CA SER A 34 3.78 0.66 7.44
C SER A 34 3.17 1.59 6.39
N VAL A 35 4.03 2.22 5.59
CA VAL A 35 3.67 3.09 4.47
C VAL A 35 4.26 2.58 3.17
N ALA A 36 3.54 2.82 2.08
CA ALA A 36 4.01 2.62 0.73
C ALA A 36 3.79 3.90 -0.08
N ARG A 37 4.68 4.17 -1.02
CA ARG A 37 4.56 5.34 -1.90
C ARG A 37 3.86 4.92 -3.19
N TYR A 38 2.69 5.47 -3.43
CA TYR A 38 2.04 5.45 -4.73
C TYR A 38 2.53 6.63 -5.58
N VAL A 39 3.01 6.35 -6.79
CA VAL A 39 3.46 7.33 -7.77
C VAL A 39 2.46 7.35 -8.91
N HIS A 40 1.71 8.44 -9.05
CA HIS A 40 0.80 8.60 -10.17
C HIS A 40 1.59 8.86 -11.46
N THR A 41 1.34 8.07 -12.50
CA THR A 41 1.93 8.29 -13.83
C THR A 41 0.84 8.25 -14.89
N ASN A 42 1.15 8.78 -16.08
CA ASN A 42 0.22 8.77 -17.22
C ASN A 42 -0.20 7.36 -17.67
N ASN A 43 0.60 6.33 -17.33
CA ASN A 43 0.35 4.93 -17.70
C ASN A 43 -0.21 4.10 -16.53
N GLY A 44 -0.77 4.77 -15.52
CA GLY A 44 -1.22 4.14 -14.28
C GLY A 44 -0.20 4.26 -13.15
N GLY A 45 -0.68 4.11 -11.92
CA GLY A 45 0.16 4.29 -10.74
C GLY A 45 1.14 3.15 -10.50
N LYS A 46 2.27 3.46 -9.87
CA LYS A 46 3.26 2.49 -9.39
C LYS A 46 3.37 2.52 -7.88
N VAL A 47 3.56 1.37 -7.25
CA VAL A 47 3.80 1.29 -5.79
C VAL A 47 5.29 1.08 -5.54
N GLN A 48 5.85 1.90 -4.66
CA GLN A 48 7.20 1.79 -4.14
C GLN A 48 7.13 1.46 -2.65
N PHE A 49 7.69 0.31 -2.28
CA PHE A 49 7.77 -0.14 -0.90
C PHE A 49 9.03 0.40 -0.23
N LEU A 50 8.99 0.53 1.09
CA LEU A 50 10.21 0.72 1.87
C LEU A 50 10.98 -0.62 1.93
N GLU A 51 12.29 -0.59 1.71
CA GLU A 51 13.12 -1.80 1.77
C GLU A 51 12.97 -2.61 3.08
N PRO A 52 12.90 -1.98 4.28
CA PRO A 52 12.69 -2.72 5.51
C PRO A 52 11.37 -3.48 5.55
N ASP A 53 10.31 -2.94 4.94
CA ASP A 53 9.01 -3.59 4.91
C ASP A 53 8.99 -4.73 3.90
N MET A 54 9.62 -4.54 2.75
CA MET A 54 9.78 -5.61 1.77
C MET A 54 10.47 -6.83 2.41
N LYS A 55 11.52 -6.59 3.21
CA LYS A 55 12.20 -7.65 3.98
C LYS A 55 11.29 -8.32 5.01
N LYS A 56 10.45 -7.56 5.71
CA LYS A 56 9.48 -8.11 6.69
C LYS A 56 8.41 -8.95 6.00
N ILE A 57 7.84 -8.46 4.89
CA ILE A 57 6.82 -9.19 4.13
C ILE A 57 7.40 -10.47 3.54
N GLN A 58 8.65 -10.44 3.06
CA GLN A 58 9.38 -11.62 2.57
C GLN A 58 9.54 -12.73 3.61
N GLN A 59 9.53 -12.39 4.90
CA GLN A 59 9.60 -13.36 6.00
C GLN A 59 8.24 -13.97 6.37
N LEU A 60 7.13 -13.41 5.86
CA LEU A 60 5.80 -13.94 6.09
C LEU A 60 5.53 -15.18 5.22
N PRO A 61 4.70 -16.13 5.69
CA PRO A 61 4.12 -17.15 4.84
C PRO A 61 3.40 -16.52 3.65
N ASN A 62 3.57 -17.11 2.46
CA ASN A 62 2.97 -16.62 1.20
C ASN A 62 3.36 -15.17 0.87
N SER A 63 4.61 -14.78 1.16
CA SER A 63 5.11 -13.42 0.99
C SER A 63 4.85 -12.80 -0.39
N ILE A 64 4.92 -13.57 -1.48
CA ILE A 64 4.60 -13.10 -2.83
C ILE A 64 3.14 -12.66 -2.93
N GLU A 65 2.21 -13.45 -2.42
CA GLU A 65 0.78 -13.10 -2.40
C GLU A 65 0.55 -11.85 -1.55
N GLN A 66 1.25 -11.74 -0.41
CA GLN A 66 1.16 -10.56 0.45
C GLN A 66 1.68 -9.30 -0.25
N ILE A 67 2.81 -9.36 -0.94
CA ILE A 67 3.35 -8.23 -1.70
C ILE A 67 2.37 -7.79 -2.78
N ASN A 68 1.85 -8.74 -3.56
CA ASN A 68 0.89 -8.46 -4.62
C ASN A 68 -0.39 -7.82 -4.07
N GLU A 69 -0.88 -8.29 -2.93
CA GLU A 69 -2.08 -7.77 -2.28
C GLU A 69 -1.85 -6.36 -1.73
N VAL A 70 -0.69 -6.09 -1.11
CA VAL A 70 -0.33 -4.72 -0.69
C VAL A 70 -0.22 -3.81 -1.91
N GLU A 71 0.42 -4.24 -2.99
CA GLU A 71 0.49 -3.44 -4.22
C GLU A 71 -0.91 -3.12 -4.75
N ARG A 72 -1.80 -4.12 -4.83
CA ARG A 72 -3.18 -3.94 -5.30
C ARG A 72 -3.93 -2.91 -4.45
N VAL A 73 -3.96 -3.11 -3.14
CA VAL A 73 -4.70 -2.27 -2.19
C VAL A 73 -4.17 -0.83 -2.16
N VAL A 74 -2.84 -0.65 -2.16
CA VAL A 74 -2.21 0.69 -2.21
C VAL A 74 -2.47 1.38 -3.54
N LYS A 75 -2.47 0.63 -4.66
CA LYS A 75 -2.72 1.19 -5.99
C LYS A 75 -4.17 1.62 -6.17
N GLU A 76 -5.12 0.85 -5.67
CA GLU A 76 -6.54 1.20 -5.64
C GLU A 76 -6.77 2.49 -4.83
N GLU A 77 -6.24 2.55 -3.61
CA GLU A 77 -6.34 3.72 -2.75
C GLU A 77 -5.66 4.95 -3.36
N GLY A 78 -4.45 4.80 -3.91
CA GLY A 78 -3.74 5.89 -4.55
C GLY A 78 -4.46 6.45 -5.77
N SER A 79 -5.12 5.58 -6.54
CA SER A 79 -5.90 6.00 -7.70
C SER A 79 -7.16 6.76 -7.27
N ARG A 80 -7.86 6.28 -6.23
CA ARG A 80 -8.98 6.98 -5.61
C ARG A 80 -8.59 8.38 -5.11
N LEU A 81 -7.47 8.49 -4.40
CA LEU A 81 -6.97 9.76 -3.86
C LEU A 81 -6.59 10.77 -4.96
N VAL A 82 -6.05 10.30 -6.09
CA VAL A 82 -5.78 11.15 -7.25
C VAL A 82 -7.07 11.73 -7.83
N GLU A 83 -8.10 10.90 -7.99
CA GLU A 83 -9.40 11.35 -8.51
C GLU A 83 -10.08 12.35 -7.56
N GLU A 84 -10.03 12.10 -6.26
CA GLU A 84 -10.58 13.01 -5.24
C GLU A 84 -9.89 14.37 -5.24
N LEU A 85 -8.58 14.43 -5.43
CA LEU A 85 -7.84 15.70 -5.51
C LEU A 85 -8.05 16.44 -6.83
N LYS A 86 -8.31 15.75 -7.95
CA LYS A 86 -8.63 16.38 -9.24
C LYS A 86 -10.01 17.04 -9.25
N ASN A 87 -10.93 16.54 -8.43
CA ASN A 87 -12.32 17.00 -8.37
C ASN A 87 -12.55 18.10 -7.29
N LYS A 88 -11.49 18.55 -6.61
CA LYS A 88 -11.51 19.70 -5.70
C LYS A 88 -11.01 20.96 -6.41
#